data_AF-A0A081NFA4-F1
#
_entry.id   AF-A0A081NFA4-F1
#
_cell.length_a   1.000
_cell.length_b   1.000
_cell.length_c   1.000
_cell.angle_alpha   90.00
_cell.angle_beta   90.00
_cell.angle_gamma   90.00
#
_symmetry.space_group_name_H-M   'P 1'
#
loop_
_entity.id
_entity.type
_entity.pdbx_description
1 polymer ?
#
loop_
_entity_poly.entity_id
_entity_poly.type
_entity_poly.pdbx_seq_one_letter_code
_entity_poly.pdbx_strand_id
1 'polypeptide(L)'
;MAINNDDVKLFESQRLSDEEDGGGRATGNVVIDGNVNNLFQDISRIDRTIGDVALRKAYIGISTDNNDAYLGSHIILTDAPDDDNVSVLLFNTDSQVDERNAARDRIEAYVVPGISANKK
;
A
#
# COMPACT_ATOMS: atom_id res chain seq x y z
N MET A 1 -9.58 19.21 20.04
CA MET A 1 -8.47 18.54 20.78
C MET A 1 -7.58 17.98 19.70
N ALA A 2 -6.37 18.51 19.53
CA ALA A 2 -5.60 18.26 18.31
C ALA A 2 -5.39 16.77 18.01
N ILE A 3 -5.45 16.42 16.72
CA ILE A 3 -4.99 15.13 16.22
C ILE A 3 -3.48 15.05 16.50
N ASN A 4 -3.05 14.01 17.21
CA ASN A 4 -1.65 13.77 17.50
C ASN A 4 -1.06 12.80 16.48
N ASN A 5 0.27 12.72 16.45
CA ASN A 5 0.97 11.77 15.57
C ASN A 5 0.60 10.32 15.87
N ASP A 6 0.38 9.97 17.14
CA ASP A 6 0.02 8.62 17.58
C ASP A 6 -1.39 8.19 17.13
N ASP A 7 -2.22 9.15 16.70
CA ASP A 7 -3.55 8.89 16.16
C ASP A 7 -3.49 8.44 14.69
N VAL A 8 -2.37 8.69 14.00
CA VAL A 8 -2.17 8.27 12.60
C VAL A 8 -1.76 6.81 12.58
N LYS A 9 -2.64 5.97 12.04
CA LYS A 9 -2.44 4.52 12.02
C LYS A 9 -2.51 3.97 10.60
N LEU A 10 -1.74 2.92 10.38
CA LEU A 10 -1.85 2.08 9.20
C LEU A 10 -2.79 0.92 9.51
N PHE A 11 -3.71 0.62 8.60
CA PHE A 11 -4.71 -0.44 8.75
C PHE A 11 -4.53 -1.51 7.68
N GLU A 12 -4.86 -2.73 8.06
CA GLU A 12 -4.84 -3.89 7.19
C GLU A 12 -6.01 -3.86 6.21
N SER A 13 -5.76 -4.35 5.00
CA SER A 13 -6.83 -4.68 4.07
C SER A 13 -7.56 -5.95 4.49
N GLN A 14 -8.78 -6.12 3.98
CA GLN A 14 -9.63 -7.28 4.29
C GLN A 14 -8.93 -8.61 4.06
N ARG A 15 -8.08 -8.70 3.03
CA ARG A 15 -7.21 -9.83 2.75
C ARG A 15 -5.79 -9.32 2.58
N LEU A 16 -5.00 -9.44 3.64
CA LEU A 16 -3.59 -9.03 3.61
C LEU A 16 -2.70 -10.15 3.08
N SER A 17 -2.85 -10.44 1.79
CA SER A 17 -2.33 -11.66 1.21
C SER A 17 -1.85 -11.41 -0.24
N ASP A 18 -0.94 -12.24 -0.77
CA ASP A 18 -0.32 -12.01 -2.11
C ASP A 18 -1.04 -12.75 -3.24
N GLU A 19 -2.19 -13.34 -2.94
CA GLU A 19 -3.05 -14.01 -3.88
C GLU A 19 -3.74 -12.99 -4.80
N GLU A 20 -4.29 -13.46 -5.92
CA GLU A 20 -4.93 -12.60 -6.92
C GLU A 20 -6.06 -11.73 -6.34
N ASP A 21 -6.70 -12.24 -5.30
CA ASP A 21 -7.81 -11.63 -4.59
C ASP A 21 -7.35 -10.81 -3.36
N GLY A 22 -6.04 -10.71 -3.10
CA GLY A 22 -5.48 -9.90 -2.01
C GLY A 22 -5.91 -8.43 -2.08
N GLY A 23 -6.15 -7.80 -0.94
CA GLY A 23 -6.70 -6.44 -0.84
C GLY A 23 -8.15 -6.42 -0.36
N GLY A 24 -9.02 -5.68 -1.06
CA GLY A 24 -10.42 -5.51 -0.66
C GLY A 24 -10.66 -4.23 0.14
N ARG A 25 -11.50 -4.26 1.18
CA ARG A 25 -11.89 -3.08 1.99
C ARG A 25 -10.91 -2.83 3.15
N ALA A 26 -10.92 -1.61 3.68
CA ALA A 26 -10.22 -1.29 4.93
C ALA A 26 -10.86 -2.03 6.11
N THR A 27 -10.03 -2.54 7.01
CA THR A 27 -10.46 -3.15 8.28
C THR A 27 -10.13 -2.23 9.46
N GLY A 28 -10.64 -2.57 10.64
CA GLY A 28 -10.24 -1.93 11.90
C GLY A 28 -8.94 -2.48 12.49
N ASN A 29 -8.30 -3.44 11.84
CA ASN A 29 -7.05 -4.03 12.32
C ASN A 29 -5.90 -3.10 11.98
N VAL A 30 -5.13 -2.74 13.00
CA VAL A 30 -3.99 -1.83 12.87
C VAL A 30 -2.74 -2.63 12.54
N VAL A 31 -2.00 -2.20 11.52
CA VAL A 31 -0.64 -2.67 11.29
C VAL A 31 0.26 -2.05 12.35
N ILE A 32 0.74 -2.87 13.27
CA ILE A 32 1.52 -2.42 14.42
C ILE A 32 2.92 -2.01 13.97
N ASP A 33 3.33 -0.80 14.32
CA ASP A 33 4.69 -0.31 14.04
C ASP A 33 5.76 -1.15 14.77
N GLY A 34 6.89 -1.38 14.11
CA GLY A 34 7.98 -2.23 14.61
C GLY A 34 7.67 -3.73 14.67
N ASN A 35 6.44 -4.17 14.33
CA ASN A 35 6.11 -5.58 14.25
C ASN A 35 6.56 -6.16 12.89
N VAL A 36 7.55 -7.04 12.94
CA VAL A 36 8.08 -7.71 11.75
C VAL A 36 7.04 -8.67 11.20
N ASN A 37 6.99 -8.83 9.88
CA ASN A 37 6.08 -9.74 9.18
C ASN A 37 4.59 -9.40 9.25
N ASN A 38 4.24 -8.19 9.70
CA ASN A 38 2.85 -7.80 9.84
C ASN A 38 2.22 -7.22 8.55
N LEU A 39 3.05 -6.75 7.60
CA LEU A 39 2.57 -6.23 6.30
C LEU A 39 3.05 -7.08 5.14
N PHE A 40 4.36 -7.31 5.08
CA PHE A 40 5.01 -8.22 4.15
C PHE A 40 5.64 -9.35 4.94
N GLN A 41 5.58 -10.56 4.40
CA GLN A 41 6.29 -11.70 4.97
C GLN A 41 7.80 -11.61 4.69
N ASP A 42 8.59 -12.38 5.44
CA ASP A 42 10.02 -12.52 5.21
C ASP A 42 10.30 -13.00 3.78
N ILE A 43 11.28 -12.37 3.13
CA ILE A 43 11.75 -12.78 1.82
C ILE A 43 12.58 -14.07 1.92
N SER A 44 12.25 -15.08 1.11
CA SER A 44 13.06 -16.29 1.09
C SER A 44 14.36 -16.10 0.29
N ARG A 45 15.34 -16.98 0.51
CA ARG A 45 16.59 -16.96 -0.29
C ARG A 45 16.34 -17.21 -1.77
N ILE A 46 15.30 -17.98 -2.08
CA ILE A 46 14.94 -18.30 -3.47
C ILE A 46 14.34 -17.06 -4.12
N ASP A 47 13.44 -16.36 -3.44
CA ASP A 47 12.82 -15.12 -3.93
C ASP A 47 13.87 -14.04 -4.16
N ARG A 48 14.86 -13.95 -3.27
CA ARG A 48 16.00 -13.04 -3.46
C ARG A 48 16.90 -13.41 -4.65
N THR A 49 16.94 -14.68 -5.04
CA THR A 49 17.81 -15.15 -6.14
C THR A 49 17.11 -15.08 -7.50
N ILE A 50 15.83 -15.46 -7.55
CA ILE A 50 15.04 -15.57 -8.78
C ILE A 50 14.32 -14.25 -9.09
N GLY A 51 14.05 -13.46 -8.06
CA GLY A 51 13.19 -12.28 -8.12
C GLY A 51 11.74 -12.65 -7.82
N ASP A 52 11.07 -11.80 -7.04
CA ASP A 52 9.65 -11.88 -6.74
C ASP A 52 9.04 -10.48 -6.67
N VAL A 53 7.74 -10.37 -6.94
CA VAL A 53 6.96 -9.12 -6.83
C VAL A 53 5.79 -9.35 -5.89
N ALA A 54 5.97 -8.92 -4.65
CA ALA A 54 4.92 -8.93 -3.64
C ALA A 54 4.16 -7.60 -3.64
N LEU A 55 2.83 -7.68 -3.64
CA LEU A 55 1.94 -6.52 -3.59
C LEU A 55 1.10 -6.58 -2.32
N ARG A 56 1.01 -5.45 -1.61
CA ARG A 56 0.17 -5.29 -0.42
C ARG A 56 -0.63 -4.01 -0.49
N LYS A 57 -1.88 -4.13 -0.07
CA LYS A 57 -2.77 -2.99 0.10
C LYS A 57 -2.92 -2.68 1.59
N ALA A 58 -2.62 -1.45 1.95
CA ALA A 58 -2.77 -0.92 3.30
C ALA A 58 -3.50 0.43 3.25
N TYR A 59 -4.10 0.82 4.38
CA TYR A 59 -4.86 2.06 4.49
C TYR A 59 -4.29 2.95 5.56
N ILE A 60 -4.15 4.23 5.27
CA ILE A 60 -3.88 5.23 6.31
C ILE A 60 -5.20 5.79 6.82
N GLY A 61 -5.31 5.91 8.14
CA GLY A 61 -6.47 6.54 8.76
C GLY A 61 -6.11 7.13 10.11
N ILE A 62 -7.00 8.00 10.60
CA ILE A 62 -6.88 8.58 11.93
C ILE A 62 -7.80 7.83 12.88
N SER A 63 -7.24 7.33 13.96
CA SER A 63 -7.95 6.64 15.04
C SER A 63 -7.94 7.53 16.28
N THR A 64 -8.86 8.49 16.35
CA THR A 64 -9.01 9.39 17.50
C THR A 64 -10.46 9.41 17.99
N ASP A 65 -10.67 9.64 19.29
CA ASP A 65 -12.00 9.79 19.89
C ASP A 65 -12.57 11.21 19.75
N ASN A 66 -11.83 12.09 19.05
CA ASN A 66 -12.23 13.47 18.84
C ASN A 66 -12.88 13.71 17.46
N ASN A 67 -13.57 14.85 17.30
CA ASN A 67 -14.25 15.26 16.08
C ASN A 67 -13.55 16.45 15.38
N ASP A 68 -12.23 16.54 15.49
CA ASP A 68 -11.47 17.58 14.79
C ASP A 68 -11.42 17.26 13.28
N ALA A 69 -11.48 18.31 12.45
CA ALA A 69 -11.53 18.14 11.01
C ALA A 69 -10.22 17.57 10.45
N TYR A 70 -10.32 16.43 9.78
CA TYR A 70 -9.23 15.83 9.04
C TYR A 70 -9.11 16.44 7.63
N LEU A 71 -8.01 17.13 7.36
CA LEU A 71 -7.79 17.86 6.10
C LEU A 71 -7.09 17.02 5.02
N GLY A 72 -6.74 15.77 5.31
CA GLY A 72 -6.11 14.83 4.40
C GLY A 72 -4.80 14.24 4.93
N SER A 73 -4.34 13.18 4.28
CA SER A 73 -3.04 12.52 4.54
C SER A 73 -2.25 12.36 3.27
N HIS A 74 -0.93 12.32 3.45
CA HIS A 74 0.01 11.86 2.45
C HIS A 74 0.88 10.77 3.07
N ILE A 75 1.30 9.80 2.24
CA ILE A 75 2.25 8.77 2.62
C ILE A 75 3.49 8.99 1.76
N ILE A 76 4.65 8.92 2.38
CA ILE A 76 5.95 8.95 1.71
C ILE A 76 6.81 7.82 2.25
N LEU A 77 7.66 7.26 1.40
CA LEU A 77 8.75 6.38 1.80
C LEU A 77 9.97 7.25 2.06
N THR A 78 10.35 7.44 3.32
CA THR A 78 11.49 8.28 3.71
C THR A 78 12.82 7.56 3.65
N ASP A 79 12.81 6.27 3.95
CA ASP A 79 13.99 5.42 3.99
C ASP A 79 13.78 4.21 3.09
N ALA A 80 14.77 3.90 2.26
CA ALA A 80 14.71 2.77 1.35
C ALA A 80 15.11 1.49 2.10
N PRO A 81 14.77 0.31 1.57
CA PRO A 81 15.27 -0.94 2.13
C PRO A 81 16.80 -0.96 2.20
N ASP A 82 17.36 -1.51 3.29
CA ASP A 82 18.81 -1.70 3.45
C ASP A 82 19.44 -2.69 2.45
N ASP A 83 18.61 -3.49 1.77
CA ASP A 83 19.05 -4.47 0.78
C ASP A 83 18.99 -3.89 -0.64
N ASP A 84 20.16 -3.72 -1.27
CA ASP A 84 20.30 -3.18 -2.63
C ASP A 84 19.47 -3.92 -3.70
N ASN A 85 19.09 -5.18 -3.45
CA ASN A 85 18.29 -5.97 -4.39
C ASN A 85 16.77 -5.79 -4.22
N VAL A 86 16.35 -5.01 -3.22
CA VAL A 86 14.93 -4.78 -2.92
C VAL A 86 14.57 -3.35 -3.33
N SER A 87 13.59 -3.24 -4.21
CA SER A 87 13.01 -1.96 -4.61
C SER A 87 11.55 -1.89 -4.17
N VAL A 88 11.10 -0.70 -3.79
CA VAL A 88 9.75 -0.46 -3.30
C VAL A 88 9.07 0.58 -4.19
N LEU A 89 7.82 0.32 -4.52
CA LEU A 89 6.96 1.24 -5.25
C LEU A 89 5.70 1.50 -4.42
N LEU A 90 5.48 2.77 -4.09
CA LEU A 90 4.24 3.23 -3.48
C LEU A 90 3.36 3.87 -4.57
N PHE A 91 2.11 3.42 -4.68
CA PHE A 91 1.14 3.96 -5.63
C PHE A 91 -0.27 3.86 -5.08
N ASN A 92 -1.19 4.55 -5.74
CA ASN A 92 -2.63 4.48 -5.46
C ASN A 92 -3.36 4.11 -6.76
N THR A 93 -4.42 3.32 -6.64
CA THR A 93 -5.32 2.91 -7.73
C THR A 93 -6.58 3.77 -7.80
N ASP A 94 -6.75 4.73 -6.89
CA ASP A 94 -7.95 5.56 -6.70
C ASP A 94 -9.23 4.76 -6.41
N SER A 95 -9.08 3.48 -6.07
CA SER A 95 -10.16 2.59 -5.65
C SER A 95 -10.03 2.27 -4.17
N GLN A 96 -11.16 2.26 -3.47
CA GLN A 96 -11.17 1.81 -2.08
C GLN A 96 -11.11 0.29 -1.96
N VAL A 97 -11.58 -0.44 -2.98
CA VAL A 97 -11.88 -1.89 -2.87
C VAL A 97 -11.15 -2.76 -3.89
N ASP A 98 -10.19 -2.18 -4.61
CA ASP A 98 -9.33 -2.92 -5.52
C ASP A 98 -8.61 -4.08 -4.83
N GLU A 99 -8.41 -5.10 -5.65
CA GLU A 99 -7.69 -6.32 -5.36
C GLU A 99 -6.35 -6.31 -6.11
N ARG A 100 -5.47 -7.24 -5.75
CA ARG A 100 -4.11 -7.34 -6.26
C ARG A 100 -4.07 -7.38 -7.79
N ASN A 101 -5.01 -8.08 -8.43
CA ASN A 101 -5.08 -8.15 -9.89
C ASN A 101 -5.24 -6.76 -10.53
N ALA A 102 -6.15 -5.94 -10.02
CA ALA A 102 -6.34 -4.56 -10.51
C ALA A 102 -5.13 -3.66 -10.22
N ALA A 103 -4.47 -3.87 -9.08
CA ALA A 103 -3.23 -3.16 -8.74
C ALA A 103 -2.08 -3.55 -9.68
N ARG A 104 -1.95 -4.83 -10.03
CA ARG A 104 -0.98 -5.34 -11.02
C ARG A 104 -1.23 -4.71 -12.39
N ASP A 105 -2.47 -4.75 -12.86
CA ASP A 105 -2.86 -4.17 -14.15
C ASP A 105 -2.49 -2.68 -14.22
N ARG A 106 -2.62 -1.94 -13.10
CA ARG A 106 -2.23 -0.53 -13.02
C ARG A 106 -0.73 -0.30 -13.17
N ILE A 107 0.10 -1.17 -12.59
CA ILE A 107 1.57 -1.11 -12.70
C ILE A 107 1.99 -1.48 -14.13
N GLU A 108 1.40 -2.53 -14.71
CA GLU A 108 1.72 -3.03 -16.05
C GLU A 108 1.24 -2.10 -17.17
N ALA A 109 0.20 -1.29 -16.92
CA ALA A 109 -0.35 -0.34 -17.87
C ALA A 109 0.63 0.79 -18.28
N TYR A 110 1.83 0.87 -17.68
CA TYR A 110 2.87 1.85 -18.06
C TYR A 110 3.25 1.81 -19.54
N VAL A 111 3.10 0.66 -20.22
CA VAL A 111 3.48 0.48 -21.64
C VAL A 111 2.35 0.79 -22.62
N VAL A 112 1.11 1.02 -22.18
CA VAL A 112 0.01 1.32 -23.11
C VAL A 112 0.02 2.81 -23.46
N PRO A 113 0.38 3.22 -24.69
CA PRO A 113 0.29 4.62 -25.08
C PRO A 113 -1.17 5.07 -25.03
N GLY A 114 -1.46 6.07 -24.20
CA GLY A 114 -2.75 6.75 -24.22
C GLY A 114 -3.01 7.34 -25.62
N ILE A 115 -4.25 7.25 -26.08
CA ILE A 115 -4.65 7.83 -27.37
C ILE A 115 -4.40 9.34 -27.29
N SER A 116 -3.51 9.87 -28.13
CA SER A 116 -3.23 11.31 -28.20
C SER A 116 -4.55 12.07 -28.44
N ALA A 117 -4.94 12.88 -27.47
CA ALA A 117 -6.09 13.77 -27.62
C ALA A 117 -5.79 14.76 -28.74
N ASN A 118 -6.42 14.56 -29.89
CA ASN A 118 -6.32 15.46 -31.02
C ASN A 118 -7.06 16.76 -30.64
N LYS A 119 -6.33 17.79 -30.22
CA LYS A 119 -6.89 19.13 -30.01
C LYS A 119 -7.38 19.64 -31.37
N LYS A 120 -8.70 19.66 -31.54
CA LYS A 120 -9.36 20.50 -32.55
C LYS A 120 -9.30 21.97 -32.12
#